data_AF-A0A1M6I111-F1
#
_entry.id   AF-A0A1M6I111-F1
#
_cell.length_a   1.000
_cell.length_b   1.000
_cell.length_c   1.000
_cell.angle_alpha   90.00
_cell.angle_beta   90.00
_cell.angle_gamma   90.00
#
_symmetry.space_group_name_H-M   'P 1'
#
loop_
_entity.id
_entity.type
_entity.pdbx_description
1 polymer ?
#
loop_
_entity_poly.entity_id
_entity_poly.type
_entity_poly.pdbx_seq_one_letter_code
_entity_poly.pdbx_strand_id
1 'polypeptide(L)'
;MRIITVIKFIAAIAVLSALAATLVLAERFFSSDPEQEAPSNKLEALIPAKPAPVEEVEQLVEKLEVDNLPDVTPGERAFESARELLTVGDYLAAEEKLKYVTTYYPTAPSAKEARRILGEMNMDRLFSGVGDSGQKTYTVQRGDSFLKIARENQTNLDLIRLLNGLDRVDRLHPGDELIVMPLNLRLVVDVRQELIELWKGSQYIKAYDPMIMQVPKGQGSVKTKISDVEAKADGRVTNSSKTNYRSSEKIFVFAKPQMVIRSPGDYPKEGFEGVILSDADIEELALLLRSGNSVEIRY
;
A
#
# COMPACT_ATOMS: atom_id res chain seq x y z
N MET A 1 29.02 26.77 93.57
CA MET A 1 28.85 27.36 92.22
C MET A 1 28.43 28.82 92.38
N ARG A 2 28.98 29.74 91.57
CA ARG A 2 28.59 31.16 91.62
C ARG A 2 27.13 31.27 91.14
N ILE A 3 26.27 31.97 91.89
CA ILE A 3 24.82 32.10 91.63
C ILE A 3 24.52 32.51 90.17
N ILE A 4 25.39 33.31 89.58
CA ILE A 4 25.32 33.74 88.17
C ILE A 4 25.35 32.57 87.18
N THR A 5 26.07 31.49 87.47
CA THR A 5 26.17 30.32 86.59
C THR A 5 24.85 29.53 86.57
N VAL A 6 24.15 29.46 87.71
CA VAL A 6 22.85 28.79 87.83
C VAL A 6 21.77 29.58 87.07
N ILE A 7 21.77 30.91 87.19
CA ILE A 7 20.85 31.79 86.46
C ILE A 7 21.04 31.65 84.94
N LYS A 8 22.28 31.61 84.46
CA LYS A 8 22.57 31.41 83.03
C LYS A 8 22.10 30.04 82.52
N PHE A 9 22.21 28.99 83.34
CA PHE A 9 21.77 27.65 82.97
C PHE A 9 20.24 27.55 82.86
N ILE A 10 19.51 28.17 83.80
CA ILE A 10 18.04 28.24 83.77
C ILE A 10 17.58 29.06 82.54
N ALA A 11 18.24 30.19 82.25
CA ALA A 11 17.94 30.98 81.07
C ALA A 11 18.17 30.21 79.76
N ALA A 12 19.25 29.41 79.68
CA ALA A 12 19.53 28.58 78.51
C ALA A 12 18.45 27.51 78.27
N ILE A 13 17.97 26.86 79.34
CA ILE A 13 16.88 25.87 79.26
C ILE A 13 15.58 26.54 78.80
N ALA A 14 15.26 27.73 79.34
CA ALA A 14 14.07 28.47 78.93
C ALA A 14 14.11 28.84 77.43
N VAL A 15 15.26 29.30 76.93
CA VAL A 15 15.44 29.63 75.51
C VAL A 15 15.31 28.39 74.63
N LEU A 16 15.92 27.26 75.00
CA LEU A 16 15.80 26.00 74.26
C LEU A 16 14.36 25.48 74.23
N SER A 17 13.64 25.60 75.35
CA SER A 17 12.22 25.19 75.41
C SER A 17 11.32 26.05 74.53
N ALA A 18 11.59 27.36 74.47
CA ALA A 18 10.88 28.28 73.58
C ALA A 18 11.17 27.95 72.10
N LEU A 19 12.42 27.64 71.76
CA LEU A 19 12.83 27.25 70.41
C LEU A 19 12.16 25.94 69.96
N ALA A 20 12.11 24.94 70.83
CA ALA A 20 11.41 23.69 70.55
C ALA A 20 9.90 23.90 70.38
N ALA A 21 9.28 24.73 71.23
CA ALA A 21 7.87 25.06 71.12
C ALA A 21 7.55 25.81 69.81
N THR A 22 8.41 26.74 69.39
CA THR A 22 8.25 27.44 68.11
C THR A 22 8.41 26.51 66.92
N LEU A 23 9.27 25.50 66.99
CA LEU A 23 9.48 24.54 65.91
C LEU A 23 8.27 23.61 65.75
N VAL A 24 7.70 23.14 66.86
CA VAL A 24 6.45 22.35 66.87
C VAL A 24 5.26 23.16 66.37
N LEU A 25 5.18 24.45 66.74
CA LEU A 25 4.16 25.37 66.22
C LEU A 25 4.33 25.63 64.73
N ALA A 26 5.57 25.79 64.25
CA ALA A 26 5.88 25.97 62.84
C ALA A 26 5.49 24.73 62.02
N GLU A 27 5.83 23.53 62.46
CA GLU A 27 5.36 22.30 61.79
C GLU A 27 3.83 22.23 61.78
N ARG A 28 3.14 22.54 62.90
CA ARG A 28 1.67 22.53 62.89
C ARG A 28 1.03 23.57 61.97
N PHE A 29 1.65 24.74 61.82
CA PHE A 29 1.12 25.82 60.98
C PHE A 29 1.49 25.67 59.50
N PHE A 30 2.63 25.08 59.18
CA PHE A 30 3.12 24.91 57.81
C PHE A 30 2.87 23.52 57.23
N SER A 31 2.53 22.52 58.06
CA SER A 31 2.14 21.16 57.62
C SER A 31 0.62 20.93 57.57
N SER A 32 -0.19 21.97 57.72
CA SER A 32 -1.60 21.88 57.36
C SER A 32 -1.71 21.70 55.85
N ASP A 33 -1.93 20.46 55.40
CA ASP A 33 -2.38 20.16 54.05
C ASP A 33 -3.55 21.11 53.72
N PRO A 34 -3.53 21.80 52.56
CA PRO A 34 -4.61 22.71 52.21
C PRO A 34 -5.94 21.96 52.27
N GLU A 35 -6.92 22.51 53.01
CA GLU A 35 -8.27 21.95 53.08
C GLU A 35 -8.80 21.78 51.65
N GLN A 36 -8.90 20.53 51.20
CA GLN A 36 -9.53 20.23 49.92
C GLN A 36 -11.03 20.42 50.07
N GLU A 37 -11.56 21.39 49.33
CA GLU A 37 -13.01 21.58 49.20
C GLU A 37 -13.66 20.26 48.76
N ALA A 38 -14.78 19.92 49.40
CA ALA A 38 -15.52 18.71 49.06
C ALA A 38 -15.95 18.75 47.58
N PRO A 39 -15.83 17.65 46.83
CA PRO A 39 -16.10 17.64 45.39
C PRO A 39 -17.53 18.10 45.12
N SER A 40 -17.69 19.07 44.23
CA SER A 40 -18.99 19.69 43.92
C SER A 40 -19.92 18.74 43.17
N ASN A 41 -19.36 17.68 42.56
CA ASN A 41 -20.10 16.73 41.74
C ASN A 41 -19.39 15.35 41.64
N LYS A 42 -20.07 14.40 41.00
CA LYS A 42 -19.57 13.02 40.83
C LYS A 42 -18.35 12.89 39.92
N LEU A 43 -18.09 13.85 39.04
CA LEU A 43 -16.90 13.85 38.17
C LEU A 43 -15.67 14.32 38.94
N GLU A 44 -15.80 15.36 39.76
CA GLU A 44 -14.74 15.83 40.65
C GLU A 44 -14.38 14.79 41.72
N ALA A 45 -15.34 14.00 42.19
CA ALA A 45 -15.09 12.88 43.10
C ALA A 45 -14.24 11.76 42.50
N LEU A 46 -14.06 11.71 41.17
CA LEU A 46 -13.19 10.76 40.48
C LEU A 46 -11.76 11.28 40.33
N ILE A 47 -11.52 12.57 40.59
CA ILE A 47 -10.17 13.15 40.55
C ILE A 47 -9.45 12.72 41.84
N PRO A 48 -8.32 12.01 41.77
CA PRO A 48 -7.62 11.55 42.95
C PRO A 48 -7.19 12.74 43.83
N ALA A 49 -7.50 12.66 45.12
CA ALA A 49 -7.25 13.69 46.11
C ALA A 49 -5.75 14.03 46.30
N LYS A 50 -4.84 13.16 45.89
CA LYS A 50 -3.41 13.49 45.84
C LYS A 50 -2.90 13.28 44.42
N PRO A 51 -2.18 14.26 43.83
CA PRO A 51 -1.50 14.03 42.56
C PRO A 51 -0.55 12.86 42.71
N ALA A 52 -0.42 12.04 41.66
CA ALA A 52 0.55 10.96 41.64
C ALA A 52 1.97 11.51 41.92
N PRO A 53 2.81 10.80 42.67
CA PRO A 53 4.20 11.19 42.89
C PRO A 53 4.89 11.48 41.56
N VAL A 54 5.62 12.59 41.48
CA VAL A 54 6.29 13.02 40.24
C VAL A 54 7.20 11.91 39.69
N GLU A 55 7.90 11.18 40.57
CA GLU A 55 8.71 10.01 40.20
C GLU A 55 7.91 8.87 39.55
N GLU A 56 6.69 8.59 40.01
CA GLU A 56 5.84 7.55 39.40
C GLU A 56 5.33 7.98 38.03
N VAL A 57 5.00 9.27 37.88
CA VAL A 57 4.61 9.86 36.60
C VAL A 57 5.80 9.86 35.64
N GLU A 58 6.99 10.24 36.08
CA GLU A 58 8.22 10.21 35.28
C GLU A 58 8.57 8.78 34.85
N GLN A 59 8.48 7.79 35.74
CA GLN A 59 8.70 6.38 35.39
C GLN A 59 7.64 5.83 34.42
N LEU A 60 6.41 6.31 34.49
CA LEU A 60 5.35 5.97 33.53
C LEU A 60 5.60 6.64 32.18
N VAL A 61 6.00 7.91 32.18
CA VAL A 61 6.35 8.66 30.96
C VAL A 61 7.55 8.02 30.29
N GLU A 62 8.60 7.66 31.02
CA GLU A 62 9.78 6.94 30.51
C GLU A 62 9.42 5.55 29.93
N LYS A 63 8.44 4.84 30.52
CA LYS A 63 7.91 3.58 29.95
C LYS A 63 7.03 3.79 28.72
N LEU A 64 6.49 4.98 28.53
CA LEU A 64 5.65 5.37 27.39
C LEU A 64 6.45 6.05 26.28
N GLU A 65 7.68 6.51 26.56
CA GLU A 65 8.68 6.95 25.60
C GLU A 65 9.19 5.74 24.80
N VAL A 66 8.40 5.34 23.80
CA VAL A 66 8.81 4.38 22.79
C VAL A 66 9.30 5.18 21.57
N ASP A 67 10.49 4.87 21.05
CA ASP A 67 11.10 5.54 19.88
C ASP A 67 10.15 5.61 18.67
N ASN A 68 9.18 4.69 18.57
CA ASN A 68 8.08 4.73 17.62
C ASN A 68 6.78 4.25 18.29
N LEU A 69 5.82 5.15 18.51
CA LEU A 69 4.45 4.73 18.85
C LEU A 69 3.83 4.00 17.65
N PRO A 70 3.13 2.87 17.84
CA PRO A 70 2.38 2.24 16.78
C PRO A 70 1.32 3.20 16.24
N ASP A 71 1.25 3.35 14.92
CA ASP A 71 0.24 4.19 14.28
C ASP A 71 -1.14 3.57 14.53
N VAL A 72 -1.97 4.31 15.27
CA VAL A 72 -3.30 3.87 15.71
C VAL A 72 -4.38 4.09 14.65
N THR A 73 -4.04 4.58 13.47
CA THR A 73 -5.00 4.73 12.38
C THR A 73 -5.51 3.34 11.95
N PRO A 74 -6.82 3.19 11.65
CA PRO A 74 -7.37 1.88 11.28
C PRO A 74 -6.72 1.24 10.06
N GLY A 75 -6.22 2.04 9.12
CA GLY A 75 -5.51 1.58 7.92
C GLY A 75 -4.18 0.92 8.25
N GLU A 76 -3.32 1.58 9.03
CA GLU A 76 -2.01 1.04 9.41
C GLU A 76 -2.14 -0.23 10.24
N ARG A 77 -3.05 -0.27 11.22
CA ARG A 77 -3.32 -1.50 11.99
C ARG A 77 -3.80 -2.65 11.11
N ALA A 78 -4.66 -2.37 10.12
CA ALA A 78 -5.11 -3.40 9.20
C ALA A 78 -3.96 -3.92 8.32
N PHE A 79 -3.05 -3.04 7.90
CA PHE A 79 -1.86 -3.42 7.16
C PHE A 79 -0.88 -4.26 8.01
N GLU A 80 -0.62 -3.87 9.26
CA GLU A 80 0.19 -4.65 10.20
C GLU A 80 -0.41 -6.04 10.41
N SER A 81 -1.72 -6.12 10.66
CA SER A 81 -2.44 -7.40 10.76
C SER A 81 -2.31 -8.23 9.48
N ALA A 82 -2.36 -7.62 8.30
CA ALA A 82 -2.12 -8.33 7.04
C ALA A 82 -0.71 -8.95 6.99
N ARG A 83 0.32 -8.21 7.44
CA ARG A 83 1.71 -8.71 7.46
C ARG A 83 1.90 -9.87 8.41
N GLU A 84 1.27 -9.83 9.58
CA GLU A 84 1.27 -10.94 10.53
C GLU A 84 0.63 -12.20 9.91
N LEU A 85 -0.54 -12.03 9.28
CA LEU A 85 -1.26 -13.11 8.60
C LEU A 85 -0.44 -13.72 7.46
N LEU A 86 0.25 -12.89 6.66
CA LEU A 86 1.18 -13.36 5.62
C LEU A 86 2.33 -14.19 6.20
N THR A 87 2.85 -13.80 7.36
CA THR A 87 3.96 -14.48 8.03
C THR A 87 3.56 -15.88 8.50
N VAL A 88 2.32 -16.03 8.98
CA VAL A 88 1.79 -17.33 9.43
C VAL A 88 1.16 -18.16 8.29
N GLY A 89 1.14 -17.63 7.06
CA GLY A 89 0.62 -18.31 5.86
C GLY A 89 -0.89 -18.25 5.67
N ASP A 90 -1.60 -17.39 6.40
CA ASP A 90 -3.04 -17.16 6.21
C ASP A 90 -3.28 -16.12 5.11
N TYR A 91 -3.07 -16.54 3.87
CA TYR A 91 -3.16 -15.67 2.69
C TYR A 91 -4.58 -15.15 2.43
N LEU A 92 -5.62 -15.88 2.83
CA LEU A 92 -7.01 -15.45 2.62
C LEU A 92 -7.36 -14.29 3.56
N ALA A 93 -7.07 -14.44 4.86
CA ALA A 93 -7.31 -13.36 5.81
C ALA A 93 -6.41 -12.15 5.54
N ALA A 94 -5.15 -12.37 5.14
CA ALA A 94 -4.26 -11.30 4.72
C ALA A 94 -4.82 -10.50 3.53
N GLU A 95 -5.35 -11.19 2.51
CA GLU A 95 -5.95 -10.55 1.34
C GLU A 95 -7.13 -9.65 1.74
N GLU A 96 -8.00 -10.09 2.64
CA GLU A 96 -9.12 -9.28 3.13
C GLU A 96 -8.65 -7.98 3.81
N LYS A 97 -7.59 -8.07 4.63
CA LYS A 97 -6.99 -6.90 5.28
C LYS A 97 -6.36 -5.95 4.27
N LEU A 98 -5.61 -6.47 3.30
CA LEU A 98 -5.02 -5.65 2.24
C LEU A 98 -6.11 -4.94 1.44
N LYS A 99 -7.17 -5.65 1.02
CA LYS A 99 -8.34 -5.05 0.34
C LYS A 99 -8.99 -3.95 1.15
N TYR A 100 -9.12 -4.15 2.47
CA TYR A 100 -9.66 -3.14 3.36
C TYR A 100 -8.81 -1.85 3.35
N VAL A 101 -7.48 -1.98 3.46
CA VAL A 101 -6.56 -0.83 3.39
C VAL A 101 -6.67 -0.12 2.04
N THR A 102 -6.59 -0.86 0.93
CA THR A 102 -6.59 -0.25 -0.41
C THR A 102 -7.94 0.38 -0.78
N THR A 103 -9.04 -0.08 -0.20
CA THR A 103 -10.40 0.41 -0.50
C THR A 103 -10.78 1.61 0.35
N TYR A 104 -10.55 1.53 1.66
CA TYR A 104 -11.05 2.54 2.62
C TYR A 104 -9.99 3.57 3.02
N TYR A 105 -8.71 3.24 2.85
CA TYR A 105 -7.58 4.10 3.22
C TYR A 105 -6.56 4.23 2.09
N PRO A 106 -6.96 4.61 0.85
CA PRO A 106 -6.08 4.61 -0.32
C PRO A 106 -4.91 5.62 -0.23
N THR A 107 -5.00 6.60 0.67
CA THR A 107 -3.96 7.63 0.92
C THR A 107 -3.13 7.35 2.17
N ALA A 108 -3.34 6.21 2.85
CA ALA A 108 -2.53 5.86 4.02
C ALA A 108 -1.06 5.59 3.60
N PRO A 109 -0.09 5.83 4.50
CA PRO A 109 1.32 5.51 4.24
C PRO A 109 1.54 4.07 3.73
N SER A 110 0.84 3.11 4.32
CA SER A 110 0.88 1.69 3.92
C SER A 110 0.13 1.36 2.64
N ALA A 111 -0.73 2.24 2.11
CA ALA A 111 -1.66 1.90 1.03
C ALA A 111 -0.94 1.48 -0.25
N LYS A 112 0.19 2.11 -0.57
CA LYS A 112 1.02 1.75 -1.72
C LYS A 112 1.56 0.32 -1.60
N GLU A 113 2.14 0.00 -0.45
CA GLU A 113 2.71 -1.32 -0.21
C GLU A 113 1.60 -2.38 -0.12
N ALA A 114 0.46 -2.04 0.47
CA ALA A 114 -0.72 -2.92 0.50
C ALA A 114 -1.21 -3.24 -0.91
N ARG A 115 -1.30 -2.25 -1.81
CA ARG A 115 -1.63 -2.44 -3.23
C ARG A 115 -0.61 -3.35 -3.92
N ARG A 116 0.68 -3.14 -3.68
CA ARG A 116 1.75 -3.97 -4.26
C ARG A 116 1.60 -5.44 -3.85
N ILE A 117 1.51 -5.72 -2.55
CA ILE A 117 1.38 -7.08 -2.02
C ILE A 117 0.09 -7.74 -2.54
N LEU A 118 -1.04 -7.03 -2.47
CA LEU A 118 -2.31 -7.53 -3.00
C LEU A 118 -2.23 -7.81 -4.50
N GLY A 119 -1.50 -6.97 -5.24
CA GLY A 119 -1.23 -7.14 -6.65
C GLY A 119 -0.50 -8.44 -6.96
N GLU A 120 0.61 -8.70 -6.27
CA GLU A 120 1.38 -9.93 -6.46
C GLU A 120 0.57 -11.18 -6.12
N MET A 121 -0.17 -11.17 -5.00
CA MET A 121 -1.04 -12.30 -4.63
C MET A 121 -2.12 -12.60 -5.68
N ASN A 122 -2.71 -11.56 -6.27
CA ASN A 122 -3.70 -11.73 -7.33
C ASN A 122 -3.07 -12.22 -8.63
N MET A 123 -1.85 -11.79 -8.94
CA MET A 123 -1.09 -12.28 -10.09
C MET A 123 -0.73 -13.76 -9.95
N ASP A 124 -0.23 -14.17 -8.78
CA ASP A 124 0.04 -15.57 -8.47
C ASP A 124 -1.22 -16.43 -8.68
N ARG A 125 -2.37 -15.97 -8.16
CA ARG A 125 -3.65 -16.64 -8.37
C ARG A 125 -4.06 -16.70 -9.84
N LEU A 126 -3.92 -15.59 -10.58
CA LEU A 126 -4.26 -15.51 -12.00
C LEU A 126 -3.50 -16.56 -12.82
N PHE A 127 -2.22 -16.78 -12.51
CA PHE A 127 -1.37 -17.74 -13.23
C PHE A 127 -1.37 -19.15 -12.65
N SER A 128 -1.76 -19.35 -11.39
CA SER A 128 -1.81 -20.68 -10.75
C SER A 128 -2.74 -21.69 -11.42
N GLY A 129 -3.63 -21.24 -12.32
CA GLY A 129 -4.66 -22.08 -12.93
C GLY A 129 -5.79 -22.47 -11.97
N VAL A 130 -5.72 -22.07 -10.70
CA VAL A 130 -6.74 -22.38 -9.68
C VAL A 130 -7.88 -21.35 -9.74
N GLY A 131 -9.12 -21.84 -9.69
CA GLY A 131 -10.33 -21.00 -9.65
C GLY A 131 -10.71 -20.40 -11.01
N ASP A 132 -11.31 -19.21 -11.01
CA ASP A 132 -11.71 -18.48 -12.22
C ASP A 132 -10.51 -17.77 -12.88
N SER A 133 -9.41 -18.47 -13.11
CA SER A 133 -8.26 -17.93 -13.88
C SER A 133 -8.68 -17.68 -15.33
N GLY A 134 -9.62 -18.47 -15.86
CA GLY A 134 -10.04 -18.46 -17.25
C GLY A 134 -9.09 -19.25 -18.17
N GLN A 135 -8.08 -19.93 -17.60
CA GLN A 135 -7.21 -20.83 -18.35
C GLN A 135 -8.03 -22.03 -18.86
N LYS A 136 -7.76 -22.42 -20.11
CA LYS A 136 -8.37 -23.60 -20.74
C LYS A 136 -7.38 -24.28 -21.67
N THR A 137 -7.55 -25.59 -21.84
CA THR A 137 -6.80 -26.35 -22.84
C THR A 137 -7.43 -26.16 -24.22
N TYR A 138 -6.60 -25.87 -25.21
CA TYR A 138 -6.95 -25.76 -26.63
C TYR A 138 -6.21 -26.83 -27.40
N THR A 139 -6.94 -27.70 -28.09
CA THR A 139 -6.36 -28.69 -29.00
C THR A 139 -6.18 -28.09 -30.38
N VAL A 140 -4.93 -28.06 -30.83
CA VAL A 140 -4.51 -27.48 -32.10
C VAL A 140 -5.13 -28.25 -33.27
N GLN A 141 -5.69 -27.52 -34.23
CA GLN A 141 -6.33 -28.06 -35.42
C GLN A 141 -5.50 -27.82 -36.68
N ARG A 142 -5.83 -28.57 -37.73
CA ARG A 142 -5.18 -28.41 -39.04
C ARG A 142 -5.44 -27.01 -39.59
N GLY A 143 -4.36 -26.30 -39.90
CA GLY A 143 -4.41 -24.92 -40.43
C GLY A 143 -4.31 -23.84 -39.35
N ASP A 144 -4.12 -24.22 -38.09
CA ASP A 144 -3.86 -23.25 -37.04
C ASP A 144 -2.46 -22.65 -37.12
N SER A 145 -2.38 -21.41 -36.64
CA SER A 145 -1.15 -20.71 -36.32
C SER A 145 -1.31 -20.11 -34.94
N PHE A 146 -0.22 -19.89 -34.21
CA PHE A 146 -0.29 -19.25 -32.90
C PHE A 146 -1.03 -17.92 -32.90
N LEU A 147 -0.87 -17.10 -33.95
CA LEU A 147 -1.58 -15.82 -34.08
C LEU A 147 -3.09 -16.01 -34.29
N LYS A 148 -3.50 -17.05 -35.03
CA LYS A 148 -4.92 -17.39 -35.19
C LYS A 148 -5.50 -17.87 -33.86
N ILE A 149 -4.82 -18.80 -33.19
CA ILE A 149 -5.22 -19.31 -31.87
C ILE A 149 -5.34 -18.17 -30.86
N ALA A 150 -4.35 -17.27 -30.82
CA ALA A 150 -4.36 -16.12 -29.91
C ALA A 150 -5.59 -15.23 -30.13
N ARG A 151 -5.89 -14.91 -31.39
CA ARG A 151 -7.05 -14.08 -31.76
C ARG A 151 -8.38 -14.75 -31.39
N GLU A 152 -8.54 -16.02 -31.75
CA GLU A 152 -9.77 -16.78 -31.50
C GLU A 152 -10.02 -17.02 -30.00
N ASN A 153 -8.95 -17.10 -29.21
CA ASN A 153 -9.02 -17.27 -27.76
C ASN A 153 -8.87 -15.95 -26.99
N GLN A 154 -8.96 -14.80 -27.65
CA GLN A 154 -8.91 -13.48 -27.02
C GLN A 154 -7.68 -13.26 -26.13
N THR A 155 -6.54 -13.80 -26.53
CA THR A 155 -5.27 -13.76 -25.80
C THR A 155 -4.17 -13.14 -26.68
N ASN A 156 -2.92 -13.17 -26.22
CA ASN A 156 -1.76 -12.73 -26.98
C ASN A 156 -0.71 -13.86 -27.07
N LEU A 157 0.30 -13.67 -27.92
CA LEU A 157 1.31 -14.69 -28.16
C LEU A 157 2.25 -14.89 -26.97
N ASP A 158 2.57 -13.83 -26.25
CA ASP A 158 3.53 -13.87 -25.14
C ASP A 158 2.96 -14.63 -23.95
N LEU A 159 1.65 -14.49 -23.70
CA LEU A 159 0.95 -15.26 -22.69
C LEU A 159 0.83 -16.74 -23.07
N ILE A 160 0.53 -17.06 -24.34
CA ILE A 160 0.55 -18.46 -24.80
C ILE A 160 1.95 -19.05 -24.57
N ARG A 161 3.02 -18.32 -24.90
CA ARG A 161 4.38 -18.80 -24.66
C ARG A 161 4.65 -19.06 -23.19
N LEU A 162 4.29 -18.10 -22.32
CA LEU A 162 4.50 -18.22 -20.89
C LEU A 162 3.77 -19.42 -20.30
N LEU A 163 2.47 -19.56 -20.58
CA LEU A 163 1.64 -20.64 -20.01
C LEU A 163 2.05 -22.05 -20.49
N ASN A 164 2.71 -22.14 -21.64
CA ASN A 164 3.11 -23.42 -22.23
C ASN A 164 4.63 -23.66 -22.21
N GLY A 165 5.41 -22.83 -21.51
CA GLY A 165 6.86 -22.95 -21.42
C GLY A 165 7.56 -22.91 -22.78
N LEU A 166 7.04 -22.13 -23.74
CA LEU A 166 7.57 -22.08 -25.10
C LEU A 166 8.62 -20.98 -25.23
N ASP A 167 9.88 -21.37 -25.41
CA ASP A 167 10.97 -20.44 -25.66
C ASP A 167 10.87 -19.76 -27.03
N ARG A 168 10.41 -20.52 -28.04
CA ARG A 168 10.25 -20.09 -29.43
C ARG A 168 8.88 -20.48 -29.96
N VAL A 169 8.43 -19.75 -30.99
CA VAL A 169 7.25 -20.13 -31.76
C VAL A 169 7.72 -21.10 -32.84
N ASP A 170 7.71 -22.37 -32.48
CA ASP A 170 8.04 -23.46 -33.39
C ASP A 170 6.81 -23.87 -34.21
N ARG A 171 6.92 -24.96 -34.96
CA ARG A 171 5.82 -25.45 -35.79
C ARG A 171 4.77 -26.13 -34.91
N LEU A 172 3.53 -25.66 -35.02
CA LEU A 172 2.36 -26.32 -34.43
C LEU A 172 1.99 -27.58 -35.20
N HIS A 173 1.66 -28.65 -34.47
CA HIS A 173 1.14 -29.89 -35.03
C HIS A 173 -0.33 -30.07 -34.60
N PRO A 174 -1.22 -30.51 -35.51
CA PRO A 174 -2.58 -30.86 -35.12
C PRO A 174 -2.59 -31.94 -34.03
N GLY A 175 -3.36 -31.72 -32.97
CA GLY A 175 -3.39 -32.57 -31.79
C GLY A 175 -2.56 -32.04 -30.62
N ASP A 176 -1.68 -31.06 -30.82
CA ASP A 176 -0.97 -30.40 -29.71
C ASP A 176 -1.98 -29.76 -28.74
N GLU A 177 -1.71 -29.84 -27.44
CA GLU A 177 -2.51 -29.20 -26.41
C GLU A 177 -1.81 -27.94 -25.90
N LEU A 178 -2.52 -26.81 -25.94
CA LEU A 178 -2.03 -25.52 -25.45
C LEU A 178 -2.93 -24.98 -24.35
N ILE A 179 -2.34 -24.51 -23.25
CA ILE A 179 -3.03 -23.70 -22.26
C ILE A 179 -3.18 -22.28 -22.82
N VAL A 180 -4.41 -21.79 -22.89
CA VAL A 180 -4.73 -20.43 -23.33
C VAL A 180 -5.61 -19.75 -22.28
N MET A 181 -5.48 -18.43 -22.14
CA MET A 181 -6.28 -17.65 -21.20
C MET A 181 -6.73 -16.34 -21.86
N PRO A 182 -8.04 -16.03 -21.88
CA PRO A 182 -8.54 -14.80 -22.46
C PRO A 182 -8.14 -13.61 -21.60
N LEU A 183 -7.57 -12.59 -22.23
CA LEU A 183 -7.11 -11.36 -21.60
C LEU A 183 -8.26 -10.36 -21.48
N ASN A 184 -9.30 -10.71 -20.73
CA ASN A 184 -10.48 -9.87 -20.53
C ASN A 184 -10.29 -8.94 -19.31
N LEU A 185 -9.15 -8.24 -19.28
CA LEU A 185 -8.82 -7.26 -18.25
C LEU A 185 -9.25 -5.85 -18.68
N ARG A 186 -9.67 -5.05 -17.69
CA ARG A 186 -9.91 -3.62 -17.84
C ARG A 186 -8.73 -2.86 -17.25
N LEU A 187 -8.11 -2.03 -18.08
CA LEU A 187 -7.09 -1.08 -17.68
C LEU A 187 -7.79 0.17 -17.12
N VAL A 188 -7.35 0.67 -15.98
CA VAL A 188 -7.82 1.91 -15.39
C VAL A 188 -6.65 2.87 -15.29
N VAL A 189 -6.81 4.09 -15.80
CA VAL A 189 -5.89 5.19 -15.58
C VAL A 189 -6.52 6.09 -14.52
N ASP A 190 -6.08 5.98 -13.27
CA ASP A 190 -6.56 6.84 -12.18
C ASP A 190 -5.66 8.05 -12.05
N VAL A 191 -6.11 9.18 -12.61
CA VAL A 191 -5.36 10.44 -12.64
C VAL A 191 -5.26 11.07 -11.25
N ARG A 192 -6.22 10.80 -10.37
CA ARG A 192 -6.25 11.39 -9.01
C ARG A 192 -5.29 10.69 -8.07
N GLN A 193 -5.19 9.37 -8.20
CA GLN A 193 -4.23 8.57 -7.43
C GLN A 193 -2.86 8.46 -8.12
N GLU A 194 -2.76 8.93 -9.36
CA GLU A 194 -1.58 8.78 -10.24
C GLU A 194 -1.19 7.31 -10.43
N LEU A 195 -2.17 6.45 -10.74
CA LEU A 195 -1.98 5.00 -10.87
C LEU A 195 -2.49 4.45 -12.20
N ILE A 196 -1.89 3.35 -12.61
CA ILE A 196 -2.45 2.44 -13.61
C ILE A 196 -2.90 1.18 -12.90
N GLU A 197 -4.15 0.75 -13.08
CA GLU A 197 -4.68 -0.46 -12.46
C GLU A 197 -5.20 -1.45 -13.49
N LEU A 198 -5.12 -2.74 -13.16
CA LEU A 198 -5.74 -3.82 -13.89
C LEU A 198 -6.87 -4.43 -13.07
N TRP A 199 -8.00 -4.64 -13.73
CA TRP A 199 -9.19 -5.21 -13.12
C TRP A 199 -9.73 -6.35 -13.97
N LYS A 200 -10.16 -7.45 -13.33
CA LYS A 200 -10.91 -8.53 -13.95
C LYS A 200 -12.34 -8.50 -13.41
N GLY A 201 -13.28 -7.95 -14.19
CA GLY A 201 -14.61 -7.64 -13.69
C GLY A 201 -14.55 -6.65 -12.51
N SER A 202 -14.98 -7.08 -11.33
CA SER A 202 -14.90 -6.33 -10.07
C SER A 202 -13.67 -6.68 -9.22
N GLN A 203 -12.85 -7.65 -9.64
CA GLN A 203 -11.64 -8.04 -8.92
C GLN A 203 -10.48 -7.15 -9.34
N TYR A 204 -9.86 -6.48 -8.36
CA TYR A 204 -8.57 -5.82 -8.52
C TYR A 204 -7.48 -6.87 -8.81
N ILE A 205 -6.65 -6.64 -9.82
CA ILE A 205 -5.55 -7.55 -10.19
C ILE A 205 -4.21 -6.98 -9.77
N LYS A 206 -3.82 -5.80 -10.26
CA LYS A 206 -2.52 -5.18 -9.97
C LYS A 206 -2.57 -3.68 -10.24
N ALA A 207 -1.66 -2.93 -9.64
CA ALA A 207 -1.45 -1.52 -9.96
C ALA A 207 0.03 -1.25 -10.24
N TYR A 208 0.28 -0.24 -11.05
CA TYR A 208 1.59 0.22 -11.47
C TYR A 208 1.71 1.71 -11.17
N ASP A 209 2.90 2.11 -10.73
CA ASP A 209 3.24 3.50 -10.47
C ASP A 209 3.90 4.08 -11.73
N PRO A 210 3.27 5.07 -12.39
CA PRO A 210 3.90 5.74 -13.50
C PRO A 210 5.11 6.55 -13.10
N MET A 211 6.12 6.52 -13.97
CA MET A 211 7.23 7.46 -13.90
C MET A 211 6.74 8.86 -14.28
N ILE A 212 5.88 8.94 -15.31
CA ILE A 212 5.29 10.19 -15.81
C ILE A 212 3.84 9.91 -16.21
N MET A 213 2.93 10.79 -15.79
CA MET A 213 1.53 10.77 -16.20
C MET A 213 1.14 12.17 -16.70
N GLN A 214 0.89 12.28 -18.00
CA GLN A 214 0.47 13.52 -18.68
C GLN A 214 -0.80 13.22 -19.48
N VAL A 215 -1.93 13.12 -18.77
CA VAL A 215 -3.22 12.79 -19.38
C VAL A 215 -3.91 14.06 -19.91
N PRO A 216 -4.51 14.03 -21.11
CA PRO A 216 -5.31 15.15 -21.62
C PRO A 216 -6.40 15.55 -20.62
N LYS A 217 -6.67 16.84 -20.46
CA LYS A 217 -7.68 17.33 -19.51
C LYS A 217 -9.06 16.69 -19.76
N GLY A 218 -9.71 16.25 -18.69
CA GLY A 218 -11.06 15.69 -18.73
C GLY A 218 -11.76 15.80 -17.39
N GLN A 219 -12.98 15.26 -17.33
CA GLN A 219 -13.81 15.25 -16.11
C GLN A 219 -14.51 13.90 -15.98
N GLY A 220 -14.72 13.46 -14.74
CA GLY A 220 -15.41 12.21 -14.45
C GLY A 220 -14.65 10.99 -14.97
N SER A 221 -15.33 10.09 -15.67
CA SER A 221 -14.76 8.85 -16.18
C SER A 221 -14.98 8.72 -17.68
N VAL A 222 -13.90 8.49 -18.43
CA VAL A 222 -13.92 8.27 -19.89
C VAL A 222 -13.67 6.80 -20.18
N LYS A 223 -14.65 6.15 -20.80
CA LYS A 223 -14.52 4.76 -21.28
C LYS A 223 -14.00 4.74 -22.70
N THR A 224 -12.98 3.92 -22.93
CA THR A 224 -12.31 3.76 -24.21
C THR A 224 -11.75 2.34 -24.34
N LYS A 225 -10.83 2.12 -25.27
CA LYS A 225 -10.15 0.84 -25.46
C LYS A 225 -8.72 1.04 -25.94
N ILE A 226 -7.91 0.01 -25.75
CA ILE A 226 -6.63 -0.12 -26.45
C ILE A 226 -6.97 -0.36 -27.92
N SER A 227 -6.63 0.59 -28.79
CA SER A 227 -6.80 0.42 -30.24
C SER A 227 -5.72 -0.48 -30.82
N ASP A 228 -4.48 -0.34 -30.33
CA ASP A 228 -3.36 -1.15 -30.80
C ASP A 228 -2.30 -1.36 -29.71
N VAL A 229 -1.51 -2.41 -29.89
CA VAL A 229 -0.30 -2.70 -29.10
C VAL A 229 0.85 -2.77 -30.08
N GLU A 230 1.54 -1.64 -30.24
CA GLU A 230 2.67 -1.53 -31.14
C GLU A 230 3.95 -2.05 -30.48
N ALA A 231 4.86 -2.56 -31.31
CA ALA A 231 6.20 -2.92 -30.90
C ALA A 231 7.23 -2.29 -31.85
N LYS A 232 8.25 -1.62 -31.31
CA LYS A 232 9.29 -0.95 -32.10
C LYS A 232 10.69 -1.40 -31.69
N ALA A 233 11.41 -2.00 -32.62
CA ALA A 233 12.82 -2.35 -32.48
C ALA A 233 13.64 -1.45 -33.40
N ASP A 234 14.63 -0.73 -32.85
CA ASP A 234 15.46 0.22 -33.60
C ASP A 234 14.63 1.25 -34.39
N GLY A 235 13.53 1.74 -33.81
CA GLY A 235 12.60 2.68 -34.44
C GLY A 235 11.71 2.08 -35.54
N ARG A 236 11.83 0.78 -35.84
CA ARG A 236 11.02 0.08 -36.84
C ARG A 236 9.97 -0.80 -36.19
N VAL A 237 8.79 -0.84 -36.80
CA VAL A 237 7.69 -1.70 -36.34
C VAL A 237 8.11 -3.17 -36.43
N THR A 238 7.86 -3.91 -35.34
CA THR A 238 8.04 -5.35 -35.25
C THR A 238 6.78 -6.01 -34.67
N ASN A 239 6.77 -7.33 -34.52
CA ASN A 239 5.65 -8.08 -33.96
C ASN A 239 6.13 -9.31 -33.19
N SER A 240 5.24 -9.89 -32.38
CA SER A 240 5.55 -10.97 -31.42
C SER A 240 6.11 -12.26 -32.05
N SER A 241 5.98 -12.45 -33.37
CA SER A 241 6.60 -13.58 -34.08
C SER A 241 8.08 -13.39 -34.40
N LYS A 242 8.61 -12.16 -34.31
CA LYS A 242 9.99 -11.81 -34.66
C LYS A 242 10.92 -11.92 -33.44
N THR A 243 12.18 -12.25 -33.68
CA THR A 243 13.19 -12.43 -32.62
C THR A 243 13.52 -11.13 -31.87
N ASN A 244 13.47 -9.98 -32.54
CA ASN A 244 13.75 -8.68 -31.95
C ASN A 244 12.56 -8.08 -31.16
N TYR A 245 11.42 -8.79 -31.07
CA TYR A 245 10.25 -8.31 -30.32
C TYR A 245 10.48 -8.29 -28.80
N ARG A 246 11.22 -9.26 -28.27
CA ARG A 246 11.47 -9.32 -26.82
C ARG A 246 12.21 -8.07 -26.32
N SER A 247 13.13 -7.54 -27.12
CA SER A 247 13.89 -6.33 -26.80
C SER A 247 13.29 -5.05 -27.41
N SER A 248 12.09 -5.12 -28.01
CA SER A 248 11.47 -3.96 -28.64
C SER A 248 10.70 -3.15 -27.61
N GLU A 249 10.62 -1.83 -27.81
CA GLU A 249 9.67 -0.98 -27.09
C GLU A 249 8.24 -1.51 -27.29
N LYS A 250 7.43 -1.53 -26.22
CA LYS A 250 5.99 -1.78 -26.32
C LYS A 250 5.22 -0.49 -26.08
N ILE A 251 4.22 -0.24 -26.91
CA ILE A 251 3.43 0.99 -26.90
C ILE A 251 1.95 0.62 -27.00
N PHE A 252 1.18 0.94 -25.96
CA PHE A 252 -0.26 0.77 -25.94
C PHE A 252 -0.91 2.04 -26.44
N VAL A 253 -1.60 1.96 -27.58
CA VAL A 253 -2.26 3.10 -28.20
C VAL A 253 -3.72 3.12 -27.79
N PHE A 254 -4.19 4.26 -27.31
CA PHE A 254 -5.58 4.43 -26.88
C PHE A 254 -6.43 4.91 -28.04
N ALA A 255 -7.66 4.42 -28.14
CA ALA A 255 -8.58 4.85 -29.19
C ALA A 255 -8.97 6.33 -29.04
N LYS A 256 -9.28 6.76 -27.81
CA LYS A 256 -9.65 8.13 -27.40
C LYS A 256 -9.44 8.32 -25.89
N PRO A 257 -9.00 9.49 -25.41
CA PRO A 257 -8.31 10.53 -26.18
C PRO A 257 -7.03 9.97 -26.81
N GLN A 258 -6.40 10.72 -27.71
CA GLN A 258 -5.16 10.27 -28.34
C GLN A 258 -4.04 10.32 -27.31
N MET A 259 -3.70 9.16 -26.76
CA MET A 259 -2.60 9.02 -25.80
C MET A 259 -2.03 7.61 -25.85
N VAL A 260 -0.86 7.44 -25.24
CA VAL A 260 -0.18 6.14 -25.19
C VAL A 260 0.29 5.77 -23.80
N ILE A 261 0.46 4.47 -23.53
CA ILE A 261 1.31 3.97 -22.45
C ILE A 261 2.55 3.36 -23.08
N ARG A 262 3.75 3.74 -22.61
CA ARG A 262 5.02 3.28 -23.19
C ARG A 262 6.15 3.23 -22.17
N SER A 263 7.26 2.61 -22.57
CA SER A 263 8.53 2.68 -21.85
C SER A 263 9.19 4.07 -21.98
N PRO A 264 10.17 4.40 -21.12
CA PRO A 264 10.76 5.73 -21.08
C PRO A 264 11.51 6.08 -22.36
N GLY A 265 12.48 5.28 -22.80
CA GLY A 265 13.32 5.59 -23.96
C GLY A 265 13.79 7.06 -23.95
N ASP A 266 13.57 7.79 -25.05
CA ASP A 266 13.82 9.24 -25.17
C ASP A 266 12.59 10.12 -24.86
N TYR A 267 11.64 9.64 -24.05
CA TYR A 267 10.39 10.33 -23.69
C TYR A 267 10.41 10.84 -22.24
N PRO A 268 9.60 11.87 -21.92
CA PRO A 268 8.61 12.54 -22.76
C PRO A 268 9.26 13.54 -23.71
N LYS A 269 8.73 13.61 -24.93
CA LYS A 269 9.06 14.70 -25.87
C LYS A 269 8.08 15.84 -25.66
N GLU A 270 8.42 17.02 -26.18
CA GLU A 270 7.50 18.16 -26.17
C GLU A 270 6.15 17.77 -26.79
N GLY A 271 5.05 18.10 -26.09
CA GLY A 271 3.69 17.73 -26.50
C GLY A 271 3.30 16.27 -26.26
N PHE A 272 4.06 15.52 -25.44
CA PHE A 272 3.67 14.16 -25.06
C PHE A 272 2.35 14.14 -24.27
N GLU A 273 1.42 13.30 -24.70
CA GLU A 273 0.19 12.97 -23.97
C GLU A 273 0.16 11.46 -23.75
N GLY A 274 0.20 11.03 -22.49
CA GLY A 274 0.36 9.62 -22.18
C GLY A 274 0.89 9.32 -20.79
N VAL A 275 1.28 8.06 -20.63
CA VAL A 275 1.84 7.51 -19.41
C VAL A 275 3.16 6.83 -19.77
N ILE A 276 4.17 7.07 -18.96
CA ILE A 276 5.46 6.39 -19.03
C ILE A 276 5.57 5.49 -17.81
N LEU A 277 5.74 4.19 -18.04
CA LEU A 277 6.01 3.20 -17.00
C LEU A 277 7.46 2.70 -17.13
N SER A 278 7.95 1.99 -16.11
CA SER A 278 9.24 1.31 -16.19
C SER A 278 9.24 0.24 -17.28
N ASP A 279 10.42 -0.15 -17.78
CA ASP A 279 10.54 -1.21 -18.78
C ASP A 279 9.92 -2.54 -18.28
N ALA A 280 10.11 -2.85 -16.98
CA ALA A 280 9.55 -4.05 -16.37
C ALA A 280 8.01 -4.03 -16.36
N ASP A 281 7.41 -2.91 -15.96
CA ASP A 281 5.95 -2.77 -15.89
C ASP A 281 5.32 -2.82 -17.29
N ILE A 282 5.98 -2.24 -18.30
CA ILE A 282 5.51 -2.29 -19.69
C ILE A 282 5.51 -3.71 -20.24
N GLU A 283 6.54 -4.50 -19.98
CA GLU A 283 6.58 -5.90 -20.39
C GLU A 283 5.52 -6.73 -19.67
N GLU A 284 5.29 -6.48 -18.37
CA GLU A 284 4.20 -7.14 -17.64
C GLU A 284 2.82 -6.75 -18.19
N LEU A 285 2.59 -5.47 -18.52
CA LEU A 285 1.37 -5.06 -19.21
C LEU A 285 1.24 -5.72 -20.60
N ALA A 286 2.34 -5.92 -21.32
CA ALA A 286 2.33 -6.55 -22.64
C ALA A 286 1.96 -8.02 -22.57
N LEU A 287 2.29 -8.68 -21.46
CA LEU A 287 1.84 -10.03 -21.16
C LEU A 287 0.32 -10.07 -20.88
N LEU A 288 -0.21 -9.07 -20.17
CA LEU A 288 -1.59 -9.08 -19.63
C LEU A 288 -2.63 -8.41 -20.53
N LEU A 289 -2.23 -7.64 -21.53
CA LEU A 289 -3.13 -6.85 -22.37
C LEU A 289 -2.97 -7.15 -23.86
N ARG A 290 -3.99 -6.78 -24.62
CA ARG A 290 -4.05 -6.85 -26.08
C ARG A 290 -4.86 -5.69 -26.64
N SER A 291 -4.81 -5.52 -27.96
CA SER A 291 -5.77 -4.65 -28.65
C SER A 291 -7.21 -5.12 -28.34
N GLY A 292 -8.08 -4.15 -28.07
CA GLY A 292 -9.47 -4.37 -27.71
C GLY A 292 -9.76 -4.45 -26.21
N ASN A 293 -8.76 -4.50 -25.33
CA ASN A 293 -9.00 -4.37 -23.88
C ASN A 293 -9.71 -3.04 -23.58
N SER A 294 -10.72 -3.10 -22.70
CA SER A 294 -11.43 -1.91 -22.26
C SER A 294 -10.52 -1.07 -21.37
N VAL A 295 -10.60 0.24 -21.53
CA VAL A 295 -9.84 1.20 -20.73
C VAL A 295 -10.83 2.18 -20.09
N GLU A 296 -10.59 2.55 -18.84
CA GLU A 296 -11.32 3.59 -18.12
C GLU A 296 -10.33 4.64 -17.60
N ILE A 297 -10.49 5.89 -18.00
CA ILE A 297 -9.68 7.01 -17.49
C ILE A 297 -10.52 7.77 -16.47
N ARG A 298 -10.03 7.86 -15.23
CA ARG A 298 -10.70 8.53 -14.10
C ARG A 298 -9.96 9.82 -13.76
N TYR A 299 -10.64 10.94 -13.93
CA TYR A 299 -10.16 12.29 -13.61
C TYR A 299 -10.51 12.71 -12.19
#